data_AF-A0A6F9DJV2-F1
#
_entry.id   AF-A0A6F9DJV2-F1
#
_cell.length_a   1.000
_cell.length_b   1.000
_cell.length_c   1.000
_cell.angle_alpha   90.00
_cell.angle_beta   90.00
_cell.angle_gamma   90.00
#
_symmetry.space_group_name_H-M   'P 1'
#
loop_
_entity.id
_entity.type
_entity.pdbx_description
1 polymer ?
#
loop_
_entity_poly.entity_id
_entity_poly.type
_entity_poly.pdbx_seq_one_letter_code
_entity_poly.pdbx_strand_id
1 'polypeptide(L)'
;MIDCKRRLTSLSSMCDRRRPAVERQKMHNWVMNLSDYQPTVDETKVLQLGLNFAAAPRVVPKEQIIAAVEKGIWQQPAHIKAIIQGKLAKCLRTHIMGQSNLSNTEHQAIRSLRSNEDISILPADKGNCTVIMNRPDYDKKMSDLLLDTSTYKRLKRDPTRKSERVLNKFVGKLHTERQCISEAVFHQLHSTDGSAPRIYGLPKIHKEGIPLRPIVSFVGTPTYNLAKYLAKVISPLVGNTEWTVSNSSKFVQEIAQLPPLSNEELMVSYDVVSLFTSVPVELAMDIASSRILNDYSLKDRTPCIFTASQRGATRHSVYHGTPIGKLSSIFRRSSHKNR
;
A
#
# COMPACT_ATOMS: atom_id res chain seq x y z
N MET A 1 20.94 23.84 -7.61
CA MET A 1 20.26 25.01 -8.22
C MET A 1 19.53 24.71 -9.54
N ILE A 2 20.08 23.90 -10.45
CA ILE A 2 19.44 23.63 -11.77
C ILE A 2 18.22 22.67 -11.65
N ASP A 3 18.23 21.76 -10.68
CA ASP A 3 17.19 20.72 -10.53
C ASP A 3 15.90 21.23 -9.83
N CYS A 4 15.99 22.30 -9.03
CA CYS A 4 14.84 22.88 -8.33
C CYS A 4 14.01 23.79 -9.26
N LYS A 5 14.68 24.61 -10.11
CA LYS A 5 14.04 25.40 -11.16
C LYS A 5 13.27 24.52 -12.17
N ARG A 6 13.85 23.38 -12.59
CA ARG A 6 13.18 22.43 -13.50
C ARG A 6 11.89 21.83 -12.94
N ARG A 7 11.81 21.60 -11.62
CA ARG A 7 10.62 21.04 -10.97
C ARG A 7 9.50 22.06 -10.76
N LEU A 8 9.83 23.33 -10.53
CA LEU A 8 8.84 24.40 -10.41
C LEU A 8 8.25 24.79 -11.77
N THR A 9 9.07 24.85 -12.83
CA THR A 9 8.57 25.07 -14.20
C THR A 9 7.66 23.94 -14.69
N SER A 10 7.91 22.69 -14.26
CA SER A 10 7.07 21.53 -14.55
C SER A 10 5.69 21.57 -13.88
N LEU A 11 5.54 22.31 -12.77
CA LEU A 11 4.26 22.44 -12.06
C LEU A 11 3.40 23.56 -12.65
N SER A 12 4.01 24.66 -13.08
CA SER A 12 3.31 25.75 -13.79
C SER A 12 2.73 25.28 -15.14
N SER A 13 3.45 24.41 -15.87
CA SER A 13 3.00 23.90 -17.18
C SER A 13 1.84 22.89 -17.10
N MET A 14 1.41 22.47 -15.91
CA MET A 14 0.26 21.56 -15.73
C MET A 14 -1.09 22.30 -15.75
N CYS A 15 -1.10 23.62 -15.56
CA CYS A 15 -2.32 24.43 -15.56
C CYS A 15 -2.73 24.96 -16.95
N ASP A 16 -1.79 25.10 -17.89
CA ASP A 16 -2.08 25.60 -19.24
C ASP A 16 -2.39 24.48 -20.23
N ARG A 17 -3.69 24.24 -20.46
CA ARG A 17 -4.18 23.41 -21.56
C ARG A 17 -4.07 24.15 -22.90
N ARG A 18 -2.88 24.15 -23.50
CA ARG A 18 -2.68 24.00 -24.96
C ARG A 18 -1.32 23.32 -25.16
N ARG A 19 -1.33 22.02 -25.46
CA ARG A 19 -0.09 21.26 -25.76
C ARG A 19 0.54 21.82 -27.03
N PRO A 20 1.76 22.37 -26.99
CA PRO A 20 2.59 22.43 -28.18
C PRO A 20 2.99 21.00 -28.55
N ALA A 21 3.13 20.72 -29.85
CA ALA A 21 3.62 19.45 -30.34
C ALA A 21 5.05 19.23 -29.83
N VAL A 22 5.19 18.44 -28.77
CA VAL A 22 6.48 17.95 -28.30
C VAL A 22 6.96 16.91 -29.30
N GLU A 23 8.09 17.22 -29.94
CA GLU A 23 8.81 16.34 -30.85
C GLU A 23 8.97 14.93 -30.28
N ARG A 24 8.81 13.95 -31.18
CA ARG A 24 8.95 12.52 -30.96
C ARG A 24 10.33 12.19 -30.37
N GLN A 25 10.44 12.10 -29.04
CA GLN A 25 11.57 11.43 -28.38
C GLN A 25 11.09 10.27 -27.50
N LYS A 26 11.20 9.08 -28.12
CA LYS A 26 11.40 7.72 -27.55
C LYS A 26 10.33 7.13 -26.63
N MET A 27 9.60 6.15 -27.17
CA MET A 27 8.78 5.17 -26.43
C MET A 27 9.60 4.15 -25.60
N HIS A 28 10.74 4.55 -25.02
CA HIS A 28 11.64 3.68 -24.24
C HIS A 28 11.47 3.80 -22.71
N ASN A 29 10.48 4.54 -22.21
CA ASN A 29 10.45 4.95 -20.79
C ASN A 29 9.57 4.09 -19.86
N TRP A 30 8.87 3.06 -20.35
CA TRP A 30 7.90 2.30 -19.55
C TRP A 30 8.41 0.94 -19.08
N VAL A 31 9.40 0.37 -19.76
CA VAL A 31 10.01 -0.92 -19.41
C VAL A 31 11.52 -0.75 -19.34
N MET A 32 12.13 -1.18 -18.24
CA MET A 32 13.57 -1.18 -18.04
C MET A 32 14.05 -2.62 -17.88
N ASN A 33 14.80 -3.10 -18.86
CA ASN A 33 15.42 -4.41 -18.81
C ASN A 33 16.81 -4.32 -18.20
N LEU A 34 16.99 -4.92 -17.02
CA LEU A 34 18.25 -5.07 -16.29
C LEU A 34 18.69 -6.54 -16.22
N SER A 35 18.01 -7.42 -16.97
CA SER A 35 18.31 -8.84 -17.06
C SER A 35 19.04 -9.15 -18.36
N ASP A 36 19.63 -10.35 -18.43
CA ASP A 36 20.21 -10.87 -19.66
C ASP A 36 19.12 -11.41 -20.62
N TYR A 37 17.90 -11.60 -20.11
CA TYR A 37 16.75 -12.03 -20.89
C TYR A 37 16.38 -10.98 -21.94
N GLN A 38 16.09 -11.41 -23.16
CA GLN A 38 15.64 -10.55 -24.26
C GLN A 38 14.14 -10.79 -24.53
N PRO A 39 13.24 -9.91 -24.03
CA PRO A 39 11.82 -10.08 -24.26
C PRO A 39 11.48 -10.01 -25.75
N THR A 40 10.54 -10.85 -26.16
CA THR A 40 9.99 -10.75 -27.52
C THR A 40 9.22 -9.44 -27.72
N VAL A 41 8.84 -9.14 -28.96
CA VAL A 41 8.06 -7.94 -29.29
C VAL A 41 6.72 -7.92 -28.54
N ASP A 42 6.03 -9.05 -28.46
CA ASP A 42 4.73 -9.13 -27.78
C ASP A 42 4.87 -9.11 -26.25
N GLU A 43 5.93 -9.71 -25.70
CA GLU A 43 6.27 -9.57 -24.28
C GLU A 43 6.56 -8.11 -23.91
N THR A 44 7.32 -7.41 -24.75
CA THR A 44 7.62 -5.99 -24.55
C THR A 44 6.34 -5.14 -24.55
N LYS A 45 5.41 -5.37 -25.50
CA LYS A 45 4.11 -4.68 -25.53
C LYS A 45 3.32 -4.90 -24.25
N VAL A 46 3.22 -6.15 -23.79
CA VAL A 46 2.51 -6.48 -22.55
C VAL A 46 3.14 -5.80 -21.34
N LEU A 47 4.47 -5.81 -21.24
CA LEU A 47 5.20 -5.18 -20.14
C LEU A 47 5.01 -3.65 -20.12
N GLN A 48 4.85 -3.02 -21.29
CA GLN A 48 4.58 -1.59 -21.45
C GLN A 48 3.18 -1.17 -20.97
N LEU A 49 2.20 -2.09 -20.96
CA LEU A 49 0.89 -1.81 -20.38
C LEU A 49 0.97 -1.57 -18.86
N GLY A 50 2.03 -2.08 -18.24
CA GLY A 50 2.31 -1.92 -16.81
C GLY A 50 1.57 -2.92 -15.93
N LEU A 51 2.08 -3.11 -14.72
CA LEU A 51 1.57 -4.13 -13.78
C LEU A 51 0.17 -3.83 -13.21
N ASN A 52 -0.34 -2.62 -13.43
CA ASN A 52 -1.71 -2.24 -13.05
C ASN A 52 -2.72 -2.45 -14.19
N PHE A 53 -2.29 -2.94 -15.34
CA PHE A 53 -3.19 -3.24 -16.46
C PHE A 53 -4.13 -4.40 -16.10
N ALA A 54 -5.43 -4.18 -16.26
CA ALA A 54 -6.44 -5.19 -16.02
C ALA A 54 -6.78 -5.91 -17.34
N ALA A 55 -6.21 -7.09 -17.54
CA ALA A 55 -6.59 -7.96 -18.65
C ALA A 55 -8.05 -8.41 -18.49
N ALA A 56 -8.83 -8.30 -19.57
CA ALA A 56 -10.20 -8.78 -19.60
C ALA A 56 -10.21 -10.30 -19.39
N PRO A 57 -11.00 -10.82 -18.44
CA PRO A 57 -11.08 -12.26 -18.23
C PRO A 57 -11.57 -12.95 -19.50
N ARG A 58 -11.03 -14.14 -19.82
CA ARG A 58 -11.56 -14.97 -20.92
C ARG A 58 -12.73 -15.84 -20.49
N VAL A 59 -12.80 -16.14 -19.20
CA VAL A 59 -13.82 -16.99 -18.59
C VAL A 59 -14.27 -16.33 -17.31
N VAL A 60 -15.59 -16.25 -17.10
CA VAL A 60 -16.14 -15.82 -15.82
C VAL A 60 -15.90 -16.94 -14.80
N PRO A 61 -15.22 -16.69 -13.66
CA PRO A 61 -15.02 -17.70 -12.63
C PRO A 61 -16.31 -17.90 -11.83
N LYS A 62 -17.28 -18.58 -12.43
CA LYS A 62 -18.65 -18.73 -11.90
C LYS A 62 -18.63 -19.33 -10.49
N GLU A 63 -17.81 -20.35 -10.27
CA GLU A 63 -17.70 -21.08 -9.00
C GLU A 63 -17.19 -20.16 -7.88
N GLN A 64 -16.20 -19.32 -8.18
CA GLN A 64 -15.66 -18.38 -7.20
C GLN A 64 -16.68 -17.29 -6.85
N ILE A 65 -17.39 -16.77 -7.85
CA ILE A 65 -18.44 -15.77 -7.64
C ILE A 65 -19.57 -16.37 -6.81
N ILE A 66 -20.03 -17.58 -7.16
CA ILE A 66 -21.07 -18.29 -6.40
C ILE A 66 -20.61 -18.52 -4.97
N ALA A 67 -19.43 -19.09 -4.76
CA ALA A 67 -18.90 -19.34 -3.41
C ALA A 67 -18.76 -18.06 -2.58
N ALA A 68 -18.32 -16.95 -3.18
CA ALA A 68 -18.20 -15.67 -2.51
C ALA A 68 -19.56 -15.07 -2.12
N VAL A 69 -20.55 -15.15 -3.02
CA VAL A 69 -21.91 -14.68 -2.75
C VAL A 69 -22.59 -15.55 -1.71
N GLU A 70 -22.52 -16.88 -1.82
CA GLU A 70 -23.06 -17.84 -0.86
C GLU A 70 -22.50 -17.60 0.55
N LYS A 71 -21.18 -17.40 0.64
CA LYS A 71 -20.53 -17.03 1.90
C LYS A 71 -21.06 -15.72 2.46
N GLY A 72 -21.28 -14.72 1.60
CA GLY A 72 -21.81 -13.41 2.00
C GLY A 72 -23.27 -13.45 2.47
N ILE A 73 -24.08 -14.33 1.91
CA ILE A 73 -25.51 -14.48 2.27
C ILE A 73 -25.76 -15.55 3.32
N TRP A 74 -24.73 -16.24 3.82
CA TRP A 74 -24.87 -17.40 4.71
C TRP A 74 -25.76 -17.13 5.94
N GLN A 75 -25.68 -15.95 6.55
CA GLN A 75 -26.49 -15.56 7.72
C GLN A 75 -27.84 -14.90 7.38
N GLN A 76 -28.19 -14.79 6.11
CA GLN A 76 -29.43 -14.12 5.68
C GLN A 76 -30.64 -15.06 5.76
N PRO A 77 -31.87 -14.51 5.94
CA PRO A 77 -33.10 -15.29 5.88
C PRO A 77 -33.27 -16.04 4.54
N ALA A 78 -33.93 -17.19 4.57
CA ALA A 78 -34.09 -18.06 3.40
C ALA A 78 -34.70 -17.34 2.18
N HIS A 79 -35.69 -16.46 2.40
CA HIS A 79 -36.32 -15.70 1.32
C HIS A 79 -35.36 -14.70 0.65
N ILE A 80 -34.48 -14.04 1.43
CA ILE A 80 -33.45 -13.12 0.89
C ILE A 80 -32.39 -13.91 0.12
N LYS A 81 -31.96 -15.07 0.65
CA LYS A 81 -31.03 -15.96 -0.04
C LYS A 81 -31.56 -16.35 -1.42
N ALA A 82 -32.81 -16.83 -1.48
CA ALA A 82 -33.44 -17.23 -2.75
C ALA A 82 -33.51 -16.08 -3.76
N ILE A 83 -33.83 -14.86 -3.32
CA ILE A 83 -33.84 -13.67 -4.19
C ILE A 83 -32.45 -13.37 -4.75
N ILE A 84 -31.43 -13.36 -3.88
CA ILE A 84 -30.04 -13.05 -4.30
C ILE A 84 -29.50 -14.15 -5.22
N GLN A 85 -29.73 -15.42 -4.88
CA GLN A 85 -29.37 -16.57 -5.72
C GLN A 85 -30.05 -16.52 -7.08
N GLY A 86 -31.35 -16.21 -7.13
CA GLY A 86 -32.10 -16.05 -8.38
C GLY A 86 -31.55 -14.91 -9.25
N LYS A 87 -31.24 -13.75 -8.65
CA LYS A 87 -30.59 -12.63 -9.35
C LYS A 87 -29.19 -13.00 -9.86
N LEU A 88 -28.39 -13.66 -9.02
CA LEU A 88 -27.05 -14.11 -9.41
C LEU A 88 -27.12 -15.11 -10.57
N ALA A 89 -28.00 -16.11 -10.49
CA ALA A 89 -28.21 -17.08 -11.55
C ALA A 89 -28.63 -16.40 -12.86
N LYS A 90 -29.55 -15.43 -12.79
CA LYS A 90 -29.93 -14.62 -13.96
C LYS A 90 -28.72 -13.89 -14.53
N CYS A 91 -27.98 -13.14 -13.71
CA CYS A 91 -26.78 -12.42 -14.14
C CYS A 91 -25.75 -13.33 -14.79
N LEU A 92 -25.43 -14.48 -14.19
CA LEU A 92 -24.44 -15.42 -14.73
C LEU A 92 -24.90 -16.11 -16.02
N ARG A 93 -26.21 -16.30 -16.22
CA ARG A 93 -26.79 -16.88 -17.45
C ARG A 93 -26.88 -15.87 -18.59
N THR A 94 -27.26 -14.63 -18.27
CA THR A 94 -27.42 -13.57 -19.28
C THR A 94 -26.13 -12.80 -19.56
N HIS A 95 -25.05 -13.08 -18.82
CA HIS A 95 -23.79 -12.39 -19.02
C HIS A 95 -23.17 -12.77 -20.36
N ILE A 96 -22.91 -11.75 -21.18
CA ILE A 96 -22.16 -11.86 -22.42
C ILE A 96 -20.77 -11.30 -22.15
N MET A 97 -19.74 -12.10 -22.47
CA MET A 97 -18.36 -11.66 -22.35
C MET A 97 -18.10 -10.46 -23.26
N GLY A 98 -17.46 -9.42 -22.70
CA GLY A 98 -16.96 -8.31 -23.50
C GLY A 98 -15.83 -8.75 -24.45
N GLN A 99 -15.49 -7.89 -25.40
CA GLN A 99 -14.33 -8.12 -26.27
C GLN A 99 -13.04 -8.16 -25.43
N SER A 100 -12.14 -9.08 -25.80
CA SER A 100 -10.82 -9.18 -25.19
C SER A 100 -10.02 -7.91 -25.46
N ASN A 101 -9.41 -7.34 -24.43
CA ASN A 101 -8.52 -6.18 -24.55
C ASN A 101 -7.05 -6.57 -24.85
N LEU A 102 -6.79 -7.86 -25.08
CA LEU A 102 -5.50 -8.41 -25.46
C LEU A 102 -5.67 -9.43 -26.60
N SER A 103 -4.69 -9.47 -27.50
CA SER A 103 -4.57 -10.48 -28.55
C SER A 103 -4.20 -11.87 -28.00
N ASN A 104 -4.25 -12.89 -28.85
CA ASN A 104 -3.82 -14.25 -28.48
C ASN A 104 -2.31 -14.33 -28.19
N THR A 105 -1.50 -13.60 -28.96
CA THR A 105 -0.04 -13.61 -28.79
C THR A 105 0.37 -12.87 -27.51
N GLU A 106 -0.29 -11.76 -27.16
CA GLU A 106 -0.08 -11.07 -25.89
C GLU A 106 -0.46 -11.94 -24.67
N HIS A 107 -1.53 -12.73 -24.77
CA HIS A 107 -1.84 -13.70 -23.71
C HIS A 107 -0.79 -14.80 -23.59
N GLN A 108 -0.23 -15.27 -24.71
CA GLN A 108 0.86 -16.24 -24.70
C GLN A 108 2.13 -15.62 -24.11
N ALA A 109 2.41 -14.35 -24.43
CA ALA A 109 3.51 -13.59 -23.85
C ALA A 109 3.37 -13.45 -22.32
N ILE A 110 2.17 -13.13 -21.80
CA ILE A 110 1.93 -13.12 -20.34
C ILE A 110 2.25 -14.47 -19.70
N ARG A 111 1.85 -15.58 -20.35
CA ARG A 111 2.10 -16.93 -19.85
C ARG A 111 3.59 -17.26 -19.88
N SER A 112 4.28 -16.96 -20.98
CA SER A 112 5.72 -17.12 -21.17
C SER A 112 6.52 -16.40 -20.08
N LEU A 113 6.25 -15.11 -19.90
CA LEU A 113 6.87 -14.28 -18.87
C LEU A 113 6.59 -14.80 -17.45
N ARG A 114 5.39 -15.35 -17.20
CA ARG A 114 5.03 -15.92 -15.89
C ARG A 114 5.72 -17.25 -15.62
N SER A 115 5.98 -18.07 -16.63
CA SER A 115 6.66 -19.36 -16.50
C SER A 115 8.18 -19.23 -16.39
N ASN A 116 8.74 -18.06 -16.72
CA ASN A 116 10.17 -17.84 -16.64
C ASN A 116 10.60 -17.57 -15.19
N GLU A 117 11.31 -18.53 -14.58
CA GLU A 117 11.81 -18.45 -13.20
C GLU A 117 13.16 -17.71 -13.09
N ASP A 118 13.86 -17.49 -14.21
CA ASP A 118 15.18 -16.85 -14.26
C ASP A 118 15.10 -15.33 -14.13
N ILE A 119 13.90 -14.75 -14.29
CA ILE A 119 13.67 -13.31 -14.22
C ILE A 119 12.68 -12.92 -13.11
N SER A 120 12.83 -11.69 -12.63
CA SER A 120 11.86 -11.03 -11.75
C SER A 120 11.32 -9.79 -12.42
N ILE A 121 10.00 -9.77 -12.60
CA ILE A 121 9.27 -8.62 -13.15
C ILE A 121 8.67 -7.83 -11.99
N LEU A 122 9.14 -6.59 -11.81
CA LEU A 122 8.87 -5.78 -10.62
C LEU A 122 8.44 -4.37 -11.01
N PRO A 123 7.56 -3.71 -10.23
CA PRO A 123 7.36 -2.28 -10.41
C PRO A 123 8.57 -1.50 -9.91
N ALA A 124 8.96 -0.47 -10.65
CA ALA A 124 9.96 0.49 -10.19
C ALA A 124 9.46 1.23 -8.95
N ASP A 125 10.41 1.65 -8.12
CA ASP A 125 10.14 2.45 -6.93
C ASP A 125 9.51 3.82 -7.23
N LYS A 126 9.82 4.38 -8.40
CA LYS A 126 9.28 5.65 -8.91
C LYS A 126 9.09 5.57 -10.42
N GLY A 127 8.10 6.30 -10.94
CA GLY A 127 7.90 6.48 -12.39
C GLY A 127 7.01 5.45 -13.07
N ASN A 128 6.31 4.58 -12.32
CA ASN A 128 5.38 3.55 -12.87
C ASN A 128 5.98 2.72 -14.03
N CYS A 129 7.28 2.43 -13.94
CA CYS A 129 8.02 1.65 -14.92
C CYS A 129 8.04 0.16 -14.50
N THR A 130 7.92 -0.74 -15.47
CA THR A 130 8.11 -2.18 -15.27
C THR A 130 9.59 -2.51 -15.40
N VAL A 131 10.19 -3.15 -14.40
CA VAL A 131 11.60 -3.53 -14.37
C VAL A 131 11.73 -5.03 -14.49
N ILE A 132 12.59 -5.50 -15.39
CA ILE A 132 12.97 -6.90 -15.50
C ILE A 132 14.38 -7.04 -14.92
N MET A 133 14.58 -7.95 -13.99
CA MET A 133 15.89 -8.24 -13.39
C MET A 133 16.17 -9.73 -13.43
N ASN A 134 17.44 -10.12 -13.53
CA ASN A 134 17.84 -11.49 -13.27
C ASN A 134 17.41 -11.89 -11.85
N ARG A 135 16.82 -13.07 -11.70
CA ARG A 135 16.35 -13.57 -10.42
C ARG A 135 17.49 -13.69 -9.39
N PRO A 136 18.67 -14.24 -9.73
CA PRO A 136 19.80 -14.30 -8.80
C PRO A 136 20.26 -12.93 -8.29
N ASP A 137 20.29 -11.91 -9.16
CA ASP A 137 20.71 -10.56 -8.77
C ASP A 137 19.72 -9.90 -7.81
N TYR A 138 18.42 -10.11 -8.05
CA TYR A 138 17.38 -9.63 -7.15
C TYR A 138 17.45 -10.34 -5.79
N ASP A 139 17.58 -11.66 -5.77
CA ASP A 139 17.64 -12.45 -4.54
C ASP A 139 18.91 -12.15 -3.73
N LYS A 140 20.04 -11.90 -4.41
CA LYS A 140 21.27 -11.41 -3.78
C LYS A 140 21.06 -10.05 -3.13
N LYS A 141 20.53 -9.06 -3.86
CA LYS A 141 20.24 -7.73 -3.31
C LYS A 141 19.27 -7.78 -2.12
N MET A 142 18.27 -8.66 -2.17
CA MET A 142 17.36 -8.88 -1.04
C MET A 142 18.06 -9.51 0.16
N SER A 143 18.95 -10.48 -0.08
CA SER A 143 19.73 -11.13 0.98
C SER A 143 20.70 -10.14 1.64
N ASP A 144 21.42 -9.35 0.85
CA ASP A 144 22.34 -8.32 1.34
C ASP A 144 21.61 -7.30 2.24
N LEU A 145 20.39 -6.89 1.87
CA LEU A 145 19.55 -6.03 2.71
C LEU A 145 19.20 -6.68 4.06
N LEU A 146 18.87 -7.98 4.06
CA LEU A 146 18.42 -8.69 5.26
C LEU A 146 19.58 -9.12 6.18
N LEU A 147 20.81 -9.12 5.68
CA LEU A 147 22.02 -9.40 6.45
C LEU A 147 22.48 -8.21 7.30
N ASP A 148 21.92 -7.02 7.09
CA ASP A 148 22.19 -5.86 7.94
C ASP A 148 21.70 -6.09 9.37
N THR A 149 22.64 -6.42 10.26
CA THR A 149 22.37 -6.68 11.69
C THR A 149 22.11 -5.42 12.51
N SER A 150 22.39 -4.23 11.96
CA SER A 150 22.06 -2.97 12.63
C SER A 150 20.55 -2.67 12.56
N THR A 151 19.90 -3.09 11.47
CA THR A 151 18.47 -2.89 11.23
C THR A 151 17.64 -4.15 11.53
N TYR A 152 18.12 -5.34 11.14
CA TYR A 152 17.35 -6.58 11.18
C TYR A 152 17.89 -7.57 12.21
N LYS A 153 16.96 -8.26 12.88
CA LYS A 153 17.29 -9.34 13.82
C LYS A 153 16.68 -10.65 13.35
N ARG A 154 17.52 -11.65 13.13
CA ARG A 154 17.08 -13.01 12.80
C ARG A 154 16.30 -13.61 13.97
N LEU A 155 15.09 -14.09 13.68
CA LEU A 155 14.27 -14.81 14.65
C LEU A 155 14.56 -16.31 14.59
N LYS A 156 14.54 -16.97 15.76
CA LYS A 156 14.74 -18.43 15.87
C LYS A 156 13.54 -19.24 15.37
N ARG A 157 12.32 -18.68 15.45
CA ARG A 157 11.05 -19.33 15.11
C ARG A 157 10.08 -18.28 14.57
N ASP A 158 9.15 -18.72 13.73
CA ASP A 158 8.06 -17.87 13.24
C ASP A 158 7.09 -17.50 14.39
N PRO A 159 6.96 -16.20 14.73
CA PRO A 159 6.07 -15.75 15.80
C PRO A 159 4.60 -15.66 15.40
N THR A 160 4.23 -15.90 14.14
CA THR A 160 2.89 -15.60 13.58
C THR A 160 1.75 -16.21 14.41
N ARG A 161 1.80 -17.52 14.72
CA ARG A 161 0.79 -18.19 15.55
C ARG A 161 0.70 -17.63 16.97
N LYS A 162 1.84 -17.21 17.53
CA LYS A 162 1.87 -16.59 18.86
C LYS A 162 1.19 -15.22 18.81
N SER A 163 1.50 -14.40 17.81
CA SER A 163 0.89 -13.09 17.61
C SER A 163 -0.62 -13.19 17.37
N GLU A 164 -1.07 -14.17 16.58
CA GLU A 164 -2.49 -14.43 16.36
C GLU A 164 -3.23 -14.81 17.64
N ARG A 165 -2.65 -15.69 18.46
CA ARG A 165 -3.24 -16.06 19.76
C ARG A 165 -3.36 -14.85 20.70
N VAL A 166 -2.32 -14.02 20.76
CA VAL A 166 -2.32 -12.80 21.58
C VAL A 166 -3.39 -11.82 21.10
N LEU A 167 -3.49 -11.62 19.79
CA LEU A 167 -4.52 -10.78 19.17
C LEU A 167 -5.93 -11.29 19.50
N ASN A 168 -6.22 -12.56 19.24
CA ASN A 168 -7.56 -13.11 19.44
C ASN A 168 -7.96 -13.10 20.92
N LYS A 169 -7.00 -13.34 21.83
CA LYS A 169 -7.24 -13.16 23.27
C LYS A 169 -7.61 -11.71 23.58
N PHE A 170 -6.87 -10.74 23.05
CA PHE A 170 -7.14 -9.32 23.25
C PHE A 170 -8.52 -8.91 22.69
N VAL A 171 -8.82 -9.27 21.45
CA VAL A 171 -10.10 -8.98 20.79
C VAL A 171 -11.27 -9.66 21.50
N GLY A 172 -11.08 -10.91 21.98
CA GLY A 172 -12.05 -11.61 22.82
C GLY A 172 -12.38 -10.83 24.09
N LYS A 173 -11.37 -10.30 24.80
CA LYS A 173 -11.60 -9.47 25.99
C LYS A 173 -12.39 -8.19 25.69
N LEU A 174 -12.12 -7.54 24.55
CA LEU A 174 -12.88 -6.35 24.15
C LEU A 174 -14.36 -6.66 23.94
N HIS A 175 -14.66 -7.85 23.41
CA HIS A 175 -16.02 -8.30 23.12
C HIS A 175 -16.75 -8.82 24.35
N THR A 176 -16.16 -9.75 25.10
CA THR A 176 -16.86 -10.47 26.18
C THR A 176 -16.75 -9.76 27.53
N GLU A 177 -15.55 -9.31 27.91
CA GLU A 177 -15.31 -8.70 29.23
C GLU A 177 -15.69 -7.22 29.24
N ARG A 178 -15.30 -6.48 28.19
CA ARG A 178 -15.53 -5.02 28.11
C ARG A 178 -16.78 -4.62 27.35
N GLN A 179 -17.34 -5.52 26.54
CA GLN A 179 -18.52 -5.28 25.70
C GLN A 179 -18.44 -3.97 24.89
N CYS A 180 -17.22 -3.61 24.47
CA CYS A 180 -16.94 -2.31 23.85
C CYS A 180 -16.88 -2.36 22.32
N ILE A 181 -17.05 -3.55 21.74
CA ILE A 181 -17.14 -3.79 20.30
C ILE A 181 -18.35 -4.67 20.02
N SER A 182 -19.00 -4.47 18.87
CA SER A 182 -20.12 -5.32 18.44
C SER A 182 -19.61 -6.67 17.90
N GLU A 183 -20.49 -7.67 17.82
CA GLU A 183 -20.21 -8.98 17.22
C GLU A 183 -19.61 -8.85 15.80
N ALA A 184 -20.17 -7.93 14.99
CA ALA A 184 -19.66 -7.66 13.64
C ALA A 184 -18.20 -7.17 13.65
N VAL A 185 -17.84 -6.28 14.60
CA VAL A 185 -16.47 -5.79 14.75
C VAL A 185 -15.57 -6.88 15.31
N PHE A 186 -16.05 -7.69 16.26
CA PHE A 186 -15.33 -8.85 16.79
C PHE A 186 -14.91 -9.81 15.66
N HIS A 187 -15.86 -10.25 14.83
CA HIS A 187 -15.56 -11.11 13.68
C HIS A 187 -14.65 -10.45 12.64
N GLN A 188 -14.74 -9.13 12.45
CA GLN A 188 -13.83 -8.40 11.57
C GLN A 188 -12.38 -8.41 12.09
N LEU A 189 -12.20 -8.27 13.40
CA LEU A 189 -10.89 -8.16 14.05
C LEU A 189 -10.24 -9.51 14.37
N HIS A 190 -11.05 -10.54 14.56
CA HIS A 190 -10.59 -11.90 14.84
C HIS A 190 -9.86 -12.51 13.63
N SER A 191 -8.72 -13.14 13.88
CA SER A 191 -7.91 -13.81 12.84
C SER A 191 -7.93 -15.32 13.02
N THR A 192 -8.05 -16.08 11.94
CA THR A 192 -8.09 -17.56 11.97
C THR A 192 -6.98 -18.22 11.14
N ASP A 193 -6.50 -17.51 10.14
CA ASP A 193 -5.63 -18.02 9.07
C ASP A 193 -4.52 -17.00 8.74
N GLY A 194 -4.02 -16.30 9.76
CA GLY A 194 -2.99 -15.29 9.59
C GLY A 194 -1.66 -15.88 9.11
N SER A 195 -1.06 -15.24 8.11
CA SER A 195 0.25 -15.59 7.54
C SER A 195 1.35 -14.63 8.00
N ALA A 196 2.60 -15.08 7.91
CA ALA A 196 3.75 -14.23 8.18
C ALA A 196 3.82 -13.07 7.17
N PRO A 197 4.24 -11.86 7.60
CA PRO A 197 4.42 -10.73 6.69
C PRO A 197 5.47 -11.05 5.62
N ARG A 198 5.22 -10.62 4.38
CA ARG A 198 6.12 -10.86 3.24
C ARG A 198 6.94 -9.62 2.93
N ILE A 199 8.26 -9.78 2.78
CA ILE A 199 9.14 -8.70 2.33
C ILE A 199 9.44 -8.83 0.83
N TYR A 200 9.51 -7.70 0.14
CA TYR A 200 9.96 -7.61 -1.25
C TYR A 200 10.63 -6.25 -1.51
N GLY A 201 11.44 -6.16 -2.56
CA GLY A 201 12.21 -4.98 -2.91
C GLY A 201 11.69 -4.30 -4.18
N LEU A 202 11.58 -2.97 -4.17
CA LEU A 202 11.29 -2.17 -5.37
C LEU A 202 12.57 -1.55 -5.93
N PRO A 203 12.94 -1.77 -7.20
CA PRO A 203 14.15 -1.19 -7.79
C PRO A 203 14.11 0.34 -7.83
N LYS A 204 15.09 1.00 -7.20
CA LYS A 204 15.28 2.46 -7.28
C LYS A 204 16.08 2.81 -8.54
N ILE A 205 15.44 2.68 -9.70
CA ILE A 205 16.06 2.90 -11.04
C ILE A 205 16.65 4.31 -11.27
N HIS A 206 16.37 5.26 -10.38
CA HIS A 206 16.90 6.63 -10.40
C HIS A 206 18.14 6.82 -9.53
N LYS A 207 18.72 5.73 -9.01
CA LYS A 207 19.93 5.74 -8.18
C LYS A 207 20.97 4.81 -8.78
N GLU A 208 22.24 5.18 -8.64
CA GLU A 208 23.38 4.35 -9.04
C GLU A 208 23.35 2.99 -8.31
N GLY A 209 23.73 1.92 -9.02
CA GLY A 209 23.67 0.54 -8.53
C GLY A 209 22.25 -0.05 -8.41
N ILE A 210 21.20 0.74 -8.64
CA ILE A 210 19.78 0.35 -8.58
C ILE A 210 19.48 -0.43 -7.28
N PRO A 211 19.65 0.20 -6.10
CA PRO A 211 19.35 -0.44 -4.83
C PRO A 211 17.85 -0.70 -4.70
N LEU A 212 17.48 -1.74 -3.95
CA LEU A 212 16.09 -2.05 -3.68
C LEU A 212 15.55 -1.18 -2.53
N ARG A 213 14.28 -0.78 -2.61
CA ARG A 213 13.50 -0.29 -1.46
C ARG A 213 12.79 -1.49 -0.83
N PRO A 214 13.16 -1.92 0.39
CA PRO A 214 12.42 -2.99 1.06
C PRO A 214 11.02 -2.51 1.45
N ILE A 215 10.02 -3.33 1.14
CA ILE A 215 8.62 -3.16 1.50
C ILE A 215 8.15 -4.41 2.23
N VAL A 216 7.48 -4.23 3.36
CA VAL A 216 6.88 -5.33 4.12
C VAL A 216 5.37 -5.28 3.94
N SER A 217 4.82 -6.31 3.28
CA SER A 217 3.39 -6.51 3.16
C SER A 217 2.83 -7.19 4.40
N PHE A 218 1.94 -6.48 5.09
CA PHE A 218 1.14 -7.00 6.19
C PHE A 218 -0.21 -7.56 5.74
N VAL A 219 -0.51 -7.59 4.44
CA VAL A 219 -1.77 -8.14 3.94
C VAL A 219 -1.85 -9.63 4.30
N GLY A 220 -2.96 -10.03 4.92
CA GLY A 220 -3.16 -11.42 5.36
C GLY A 220 -2.41 -11.79 6.65
N THR A 221 -1.78 -10.83 7.34
CA THR A 221 -1.22 -11.05 8.68
C THR A 221 -2.32 -10.96 9.75
N PRO A 222 -2.14 -11.61 10.92
CA PRO A 222 -3.15 -11.56 11.99
C PRO A 222 -3.55 -10.14 12.36
N THR A 223 -2.58 -9.22 12.46
CA THR A 223 -2.81 -7.84 12.92
C THR A 223 -3.35 -6.91 11.84
N TYR A 224 -3.54 -7.37 10.59
CA TYR A 224 -3.90 -6.50 9.46
C TYR A 224 -5.22 -5.77 9.67
N ASN A 225 -6.27 -6.51 10.06
CA ASN A 225 -7.61 -5.94 10.23
C ASN A 225 -7.67 -5.00 11.43
N LEU A 226 -6.98 -5.33 12.53
CA LEU A 226 -6.85 -4.43 13.68
C LEU A 226 -6.16 -3.13 13.30
N ALA A 227 -5.03 -3.20 12.60
CA ALA A 227 -4.32 -2.01 12.14
C ALA A 227 -5.18 -1.16 11.20
N LYS A 228 -5.95 -1.78 10.30
CA LYS A 228 -6.90 -1.08 9.41
C LYS A 228 -8.04 -0.41 10.18
N TYR A 229 -8.56 -1.08 11.21
CA TYR A 229 -9.58 -0.54 12.10
C TYR A 229 -9.05 0.69 12.85
N LEU A 230 -7.89 0.56 13.50
CA LEU A 230 -7.22 1.67 14.20
C LEU A 230 -6.89 2.82 13.25
N ALA A 231 -6.46 2.53 12.01
CA ALA A 231 -6.23 3.56 11.00
C ALA A 231 -7.47 4.38 10.70
N LYS A 232 -8.64 3.73 10.62
CA LYS A 232 -9.92 4.43 10.43
C LYS A 232 -10.23 5.34 11.62
N VAL A 233 -10.07 4.82 12.84
CA VAL A 233 -10.29 5.58 14.08
C VAL A 233 -9.36 6.79 14.15
N ILE A 234 -8.06 6.62 13.91
CA ILE A 234 -7.04 7.67 14.07
C ILE A 234 -7.03 8.65 12.89
N SER A 235 -7.53 8.28 11.70
CA SER A 235 -7.40 9.10 10.49
C SER A 235 -7.84 10.57 10.61
N PRO A 236 -8.90 10.95 11.38
CA PRO A 236 -9.27 12.35 11.55
C PRO A 236 -8.31 13.17 12.42
N LEU A 237 -7.40 12.53 13.15
CA LEU A 237 -6.41 13.21 14.01
C LEU A 237 -5.11 13.56 13.27
N VAL A 238 -4.98 13.14 12.02
CA VAL A 238 -3.75 13.24 11.23
C VAL A 238 -3.90 14.29 10.15
N GLY A 239 -2.91 15.17 10.03
CA GLY A 239 -2.86 16.21 8.98
C GLY A 239 -3.70 17.46 9.26
N ASN A 240 -4.37 17.54 10.41
CA ASN A 240 -5.09 18.73 10.87
C ASN A 240 -4.15 19.67 11.63
N THR A 241 -3.13 20.18 10.95
CA THR A 241 -2.20 21.17 11.48
C THR A 241 -1.96 22.24 10.43
N GLU A 242 -1.75 23.49 10.85
CA GLU A 242 -1.37 24.59 9.95
C GLU A 242 -0.12 24.30 9.10
N TRP A 243 0.77 23.42 9.58
CA TRP A 243 2.01 23.01 8.90
C TRP A 243 1.84 21.89 7.87
N THR A 244 0.64 21.34 7.69
CA THR A 244 0.39 20.23 6.76
C THR A 244 -0.29 20.74 5.50
N VAL A 245 0.34 20.51 4.35
CA VAL A 245 -0.27 20.75 3.05
C VAL A 245 -0.88 19.46 2.52
N SER A 246 -2.16 19.52 2.12
CA SER A 246 -2.94 18.32 1.83
C SER A 246 -2.55 17.62 0.52
N ASN A 247 -2.07 18.36 -0.47
CA ASN A 247 -1.62 17.83 -1.76
C ASN A 247 -0.75 18.83 -2.53
N SER A 248 -0.11 18.36 -3.60
CA SER A 248 0.79 19.16 -4.43
C SER A 248 0.11 20.35 -5.11
N SER A 249 -1.17 20.22 -5.49
CA SER A 249 -1.92 21.30 -6.14
C SER A 249 -2.20 22.44 -5.15
N LYS A 250 -2.60 22.11 -3.92
CA LYS A 250 -2.78 23.10 -2.84
C LYS A 250 -1.45 23.79 -2.50
N PHE A 251 -0.36 23.02 -2.44
CA PHE A 251 0.98 23.57 -2.24
C PHE A 251 1.35 24.61 -3.30
N VAL A 252 1.14 24.31 -4.58
CA VAL A 252 1.42 25.26 -5.67
C VAL A 252 0.56 26.51 -5.55
N GLN A 253 -0.73 26.36 -5.21
CA GLN A 253 -1.63 27.50 -5.00
C GLN A 253 -1.20 28.38 -3.83
N GLU A 254 -0.82 27.79 -2.70
CA GLU A 254 -0.35 28.52 -1.51
C GLU A 254 0.96 29.26 -1.79
N ILE A 255 1.94 28.60 -2.42
CA ILE A 255 3.22 29.22 -2.78
C ILE A 255 3.04 30.34 -3.80
N ALA A 256 2.11 30.20 -4.76
CA ALA A 256 1.84 31.23 -5.75
C ALA A 256 1.23 32.52 -5.17
N GLN A 257 0.66 32.45 -3.96
CA GLN A 257 0.13 33.62 -3.24
C GLN A 257 1.18 34.36 -2.42
N LEU A 258 2.37 33.75 -2.21
CA LEU A 258 3.46 34.41 -1.51
C LEU A 258 4.11 35.47 -2.40
N PRO A 259 4.61 36.57 -1.82
CA PRO A 259 5.36 37.55 -2.58
C PRO A 259 6.59 36.92 -3.26
N PRO A 260 7.03 37.45 -4.40
CA PRO A 260 8.27 37.00 -5.04
C PRO A 260 9.43 37.07 -4.05
N LEU A 261 10.25 36.02 -4.04
CA LEU A 261 11.48 36.00 -3.24
C LEU A 261 12.33 37.21 -3.60
N SER A 262 12.74 37.98 -2.59
CA SER A 262 13.71 39.05 -2.75
C SER A 262 15.11 38.48 -3.04
N ASN A 263 16.03 39.35 -3.46
CA ASN A 263 17.42 38.95 -3.74
C ASN A 263 18.20 38.51 -2.48
N GLU A 264 17.66 38.78 -1.29
CA GLU A 264 18.25 38.46 0.01
C GLU A 264 17.65 37.19 0.63
N GLU A 265 16.59 36.64 0.02
CA GLU A 265 15.88 35.47 0.53
C GLU A 265 16.27 34.18 -0.20
N LEU A 266 16.32 33.09 0.56
CA LEU A 266 16.62 31.76 0.05
C LEU A 266 15.50 30.79 0.38
N MET A 267 14.99 30.10 -0.65
CA MET A 267 14.12 28.94 -0.44
C MET A 267 14.96 27.71 -0.14
N VAL A 268 14.72 27.09 1.02
CA VAL A 268 15.41 25.86 1.45
C VAL A 268 14.40 24.72 1.54
N SER A 269 14.79 23.54 1.04
CA SER A 269 13.99 22.32 1.14
C SER A 269 14.76 21.25 1.92
N TYR A 270 14.14 20.70 2.96
CA TYR A 270 14.68 19.60 3.74
C TYR A 270 13.97 18.29 3.38
N ASP A 271 14.72 17.19 3.31
CA ASP A 271 14.19 15.83 3.15
C ASP A 271 14.65 14.97 4.32
N VAL A 272 13.71 14.25 4.94
CA VAL A 272 14.01 13.37 6.07
C VAL A 272 14.52 12.03 5.54
N VAL A 273 15.75 11.69 5.91
CA VAL A 273 16.34 10.40 5.56
C VAL A 273 15.68 9.30 6.40
N SER A 274 15.25 8.22 5.74
CA SER A 274 14.78 6.99 6.40
C SER A 274 13.69 7.23 7.47
N LEU A 275 12.72 8.10 7.16
CA LEU A 275 11.65 8.51 8.10
C LEU A 275 11.04 7.34 8.86
N PHE A 276 10.61 6.28 8.16
CA PHE A 276 9.88 5.17 8.77
C PHE A 276 10.70 4.37 9.79
N THR A 277 11.99 4.16 9.54
CA THR A 277 12.88 3.43 10.46
C THR A 277 13.38 4.31 11.59
N SER A 278 13.29 5.63 11.44
CA SER A 278 13.79 6.61 12.42
C SER A 278 12.70 7.16 13.34
N VAL A 279 11.44 6.70 13.22
CA VAL A 279 10.35 7.15 14.10
C VAL A 279 10.61 6.65 15.53
N PRO A 280 10.67 7.53 16.54
CA PRO A 280 10.72 7.14 17.95
C PRO A 280 9.35 6.57 18.36
N VAL A 281 9.23 5.24 18.32
CA VAL A 281 7.94 4.54 18.45
C VAL A 281 7.23 4.86 19.77
N GLU A 282 7.97 4.94 20.88
CA GLU A 282 7.39 5.27 22.20
C GLU A 282 6.79 6.68 22.21
N LEU A 283 7.55 7.69 21.76
CA LEU A 283 7.06 9.06 21.65
C LEU A 283 5.85 9.16 20.71
N ALA A 284 5.89 8.47 19.57
CA ALA A 284 4.77 8.43 18.64
C ALA A 284 3.51 7.82 19.27
N MET A 285 3.67 6.79 20.11
CA MET A 285 2.58 6.18 20.85
C MET A 285 2.00 7.13 21.89
N ASP A 286 2.84 7.82 22.67
CA ASP A 286 2.39 8.77 23.69
C ASP A 286 1.61 9.94 23.07
N ILE A 287 2.10 10.48 21.95
CA ILE A 287 1.42 11.53 21.20
C ILE A 287 0.08 11.02 20.65
N ALA A 288 0.05 9.82 20.05
CA ALA A 288 -1.17 9.25 19.51
C ALA A 288 -2.22 9.01 20.61
N SER A 289 -1.82 8.42 21.73
CA SER A 289 -2.70 8.22 22.89
C SER A 289 -3.24 9.54 23.44
N SER A 290 -2.39 10.55 23.59
CA SER A 290 -2.81 11.87 24.08
C SER A 290 -3.83 12.52 23.14
N ARG A 291 -3.59 12.47 21.82
CA ARG A 291 -4.54 12.99 20.83
C ARG A 291 -5.88 12.25 20.83
N ILE A 292 -5.86 10.93 20.95
CA ILE A 292 -7.08 10.10 21.00
C ILE A 292 -7.90 10.41 22.24
N LEU A 293 -7.27 10.52 23.41
CA LEU A 293 -7.95 10.81 24.68
C LEU A 293 -8.59 12.21 24.69
N ASN A 294 -8.00 13.17 23.99
CA ASN A 294 -8.50 14.53 23.86
C ASN A 294 -9.51 14.71 22.70
N ASP A 295 -9.86 13.65 21.98
CA ASP A 295 -10.73 13.73 20.81
C ASP A 295 -12.20 13.51 21.18
N TYR A 296 -12.96 14.60 21.23
CA TYR A 296 -14.39 14.58 21.53
C TYR A 296 -15.22 13.75 20.53
N SER A 297 -14.77 13.61 19.28
CA SER A 297 -15.43 12.82 18.23
C SER A 297 -15.09 11.33 18.26
N LEU A 298 -14.34 10.86 19.26
CA LEU A 298 -13.96 9.44 19.37
C LEU A 298 -15.16 8.52 19.49
N LYS A 299 -16.18 8.95 20.24
CA LYS A 299 -17.41 8.18 20.47
C LYS A 299 -18.16 7.89 19.17
N ASP A 300 -18.06 8.79 18.19
CA ASP A 300 -18.72 8.63 16.88
C ASP A 300 -18.01 7.60 15.99
N ARG A 301 -16.75 7.26 16.30
CA ARG A 301 -15.90 6.38 15.48
C ARG A 301 -15.68 5.01 16.11
N THR A 302 -15.75 4.90 17.43
CA THR A 302 -15.64 3.63 18.13
C THR A 302 -16.45 3.63 19.43
N PRO A 303 -17.22 2.56 19.70
CA PRO A 303 -17.87 2.38 21.00
C PRO A 303 -16.88 2.06 22.13
N CYS A 304 -15.61 1.78 21.80
CA CYS A 304 -14.59 1.49 22.81
C CYS A 304 -14.00 2.79 23.37
N ILE A 305 -14.72 3.36 24.35
CA ILE A 305 -14.30 4.56 25.07
C ILE A 305 -13.36 4.14 26.21
N PHE A 306 -12.10 4.54 26.13
CA PHE A 306 -11.12 4.32 27.18
C PHE A 306 -11.31 5.38 28.27
N THR A 307 -11.90 5.03 29.41
CA THR A 307 -11.77 5.85 30.62
C THR A 307 -10.33 5.72 31.12
N ALA A 308 -9.69 6.85 31.43
CA ALA A 308 -8.26 6.96 31.75
C ALA A 308 -7.79 6.21 33.02
N SER A 309 -8.62 5.35 33.60
CA SER A 309 -8.43 4.73 34.91
C SER A 309 -7.96 3.27 34.84
N GLN A 310 -7.04 2.89 33.94
CA GLN A 310 -6.30 1.61 34.08
C GLN A 310 -4.87 1.72 33.51
N ARG A 311 -4.00 2.49 34.19
CA ARG A 311 -2.55 2.33 34.07
C ARG A 311 -2.10 1.17 34.95
N GLY A 312 -2.21 -0.05 34.43
CA GLY A 312 -1.51 -1.23 34.95
C GLY A 312 -0.33 -1.58 34.05
N ALA A 313 0.87 -1.25 34.49
CA ALA A 313 2.11 -1.41 33.74
C ALA A 313 2.37 -2.88 33.35
N THR A 314 2.71 -3.13 32.09
CA THR A 314 3.62 -4.21 31.69
C THR A 314 4.29 -3.81 30.37
N ARG A 315 5.49 -3.23 30.49
CA ARG A 315 6.38 -2.91 29.36
C ARG A 315 7.15 -4.16 28.97
N HIS A 316 6.99 -4.67 27.75
CA HIS A 316 7.94 -5.62 27.17
C HIS A 316 8.24 -5.36 25.68
N SER A 317 9.56 -5.41 25.41
CA SER A 317 10.35 -5.46 24.17
C SER A 317 10.21 -4.37 23.10
N VAL A 318 11.34 -3.67 22.95
CA VAL A 318 11.71 -2.68 21.94
C VAL A 318 11.71 -3.28 20.53
N TYR A 319 11.02 -2.61 19.61
CA TYR A 319 11.30 -2.66 18.18
C TYR A 319 11.58 -1.22 17.73
N HIS A 320 12.76 -0.96 17.15
CA HIS A 320 13.07 0.35 16.58
C HIS A 320 12.45 0.46 15.17
N GLY A 321 11.73 1.55 14.92
CA GLY A 321 11.17 1.89 13.61
C GLY A 321 9.81 1.24 13.29
N THR A 322 9.18 1.74 12.23
CA THR A 322 7.93 1.22 11.65
C THR A 322 8.21 0.62 10.27
N PRO A 323 7.63 -0.56 9.93
CA PRO A 323 7.83 -1.14 8.61
C PRO A 323 7.17 -0.29 7.52
N ILE A 324 7.84 -0.18 6.37
CA ILE A 324 7.31 0.50 5.18
C ILE A 324 6.28 -0.42 4.51
N GLY A 325 5.00 -0.04 4.51
CA GLY A 325 3.91 -0.87 3.98
C GLY A 325 2.56 -0.16 3.91
N LYS A 326 1.52 -0.84 3.39
CA LYS A 326 0.17 -0.25 3.21
C LYS A 326 -0.52 0.14 4.53
N LEU A 327 -0.06 -0.31 5.70
CA LEU A 327 -0.65 0.07 7.00
C LEU A 327 0.09 1.20 7.72
N SER A 328 1.39 1.43 7.43
CA SER A 328 2.06 2.69 7.78
C SER A 328 1.60 3.87 6.90
N SER A 329 0.62 3.63 6.02
CA SER A 329 0.09 4.58 5.06
C SER A 329 -0.85 5.64 5.63
N ILE A 330 -1.20 5.60 6.93
CA ILE A 330 -1.84 6.75 7.59
C ILE A 330 -0.96 8.00 7.39
N PHE A 331 0.37 7.84 7.42
CA PHE A 331 1.34 8.89 7.10
C PHE A 331 1.67 9.01 5.59
N ARG A 332 1.30 8.04 4.74
CA ARG A 332 1.50 8.16 3.27
C ARG A 332 0.52 9.11 2.59
N ARG A 333 -0.61 9.46 3.23
CA ARG A 333 -1.60 10.36 2.60
C ARG A 333 -1.05 11.74 2.25
N SER A 334 0.11 12.13 2.80
CA SER A 334 0.80 13.38 2.47
C SER A 334 1.84 13.29 1.35
N SER A 335 2.26 12.11 0.88
CA SER A 335 3.45 12.01 0.01
C SER A 335 3.28 11.22 -1.29
N HIS A 336 2.17 10.52 -1.51
CA HIS A 336 1.95 9.68 -2.71
C HIS A 336 0.57 9.88 -3.36
N LYS A 337 0.16 11.14 -3.51
CA LYS A 337 -0.79 11.51 -4.56
C LYS A 337 -0.12 12.57 -5.43
N ASN A 338 0.11 12.20 -6.69
CA ASN A 338 0.73 12.97 -7.76
C ASN A 338 2.24 13.16 -7.66
N ARG A 339 2.97 12.19 -8.22
CA ARG A 339 4.16 12.44 -9.04
C ARG A 339 4.20 11.46 -10.19
#